data_AF-A0A9W4T2S3-F1
#
_entry.id   AF-A0A9W4T2S3-F1
#
_cell.length_a   1.000
_cell.length_b   1.000
_cell.length_c   1.000
_cell.angle_alpha   90.00
_cell.angle_beta   90.00
_cell.angle_gamma   90.00
#
_symmetry.space_group_name_H-M   'P 1'
#
loop_
_entity.id
_entity.type
_entity.pdbx_description
1 polymer ?
#
loop_
_entity_poly.entity_id
_entity_poly.type
_entity_poly.pdbx_seq_one_letter_code
_entity_poly.pdbx_strand_id
1 'polypeptide(L)'
;MNTHVIDYKFVFQLVNHRLKKKYPFKDFATIMKPVVAYAILNIPVDEDDKFEIGNNKISYIDLASKGIINLEDTCDDPNESYVRMPYIWVWIITSIKEFKAGRFWDVMINHKSHTLWQSFEEFNMRFWVLRLQLFKELNDSVTLRDLFRGAYHSDQGISLLDLEFRLPTVKEYYIELTNRYPYTMNNEHLLLGTVFKNDEGAPWDIFLFLDDYLIAIQVKSSNATAGQPQTLSKRIVECEYKKVKDAFEVMEKSFEIESPIKHWVLFICTNGPKTRNCLESLERNCFVIDRENYKHFYGYTFSTRAEFSADNDQLDANIAEEYELRTISGIGNAIASAIKDKRPFEDENDLYDKVKNIPMEARKKIKVTKNE
;
A
#
# COMPACT_ATOMS: atom_id res chain seq x y z
N MET A 1 -2.60 -25.71 -29.78
CA MET A 1 -2.17 -24.33 -30.05
C MET A 1 -0.94 -24.06 -29.19
N ASN A 2 0.20 -23.71 -29.79
CA ASN A 2 1.39 -23.30 -29.04
C ASN A 2 1.09 -21.95 -28.38
N THR A 3 0.71 -21.96 -27.11
CA THR A 3 0.74 -20.76 -26.27
C THR A 3 2.20 -20.39 -26.10
N HIS A 4 2.64 -19.35 -26.80
CA HIS A 4 3.94 -18.74 -26.54
C HIS A 4 3.92 -18.26 -25.10
N VAL A 5 4.59 -18.99 -24.20
CA VAL A 5 4.81 -18.58 -22.83
C VAL A 5 5.67 -17.33 -22.88
N ILE A 6 5.06 -16.15 -22.75
CA ILE A 6 5.78 -14.90 -22.62
C ILE A 6 6.42 -14.90 -21.24
N ASP A 7 7.74 -15.08 -21.19
CA ASP A 7 8.50 -14.90 -19.96
C ASP A 7 8.49 -13.41 -19.58
N TYR A 8 7.49 -13.00 -18.79
CA TYR A 8 7.34 -11.62 -18.35
C TYR A 8 8.59 -11.13 -17.62
N LYS A 9 9.29 -12.00 -16.89
CA LYS A 9 10.51 -11.63 -16.17
C LYS A 9 11.60 -11.26 -17.17
N PHE A 10 11.76 -12.06 -18.23
CA PHE A 10 12.65 -11.72 -19.33
C PHE A 10 12.24 -10.43 -20.03
N VAL A 11 10.94 -10.23 -20.32
CA VAL A 11 10.43 -9.00 -20.94
C VAL A 11 10.69 -7.78 -20.04
N PHE A 12 10.36 -7.84 -18.76
CA PHE A 12 10.61 -6.76 -17.79
C PHE A 12 12.10 -6.45 -17.64
N GLN A 13 12.96 -7.48 -17.60
CA GLN A 13 14.41 -7.29 -17.57
C GLN A 13 14.94 -6.65 -18.86
N LEU A 14 14.43 -7.06 -20.02
CA LEU A 14 14.80 -6.48 -21.31
C LEU A 14 14.35 -5.03 -21.43
N VAL A 15 13.11 -4.72 -21.01
CA VAL A 15 12.58 -3.36 -20.98
C VAL A 15 13.42 -2.49 -20.04
N ASN A 16 13.69 -2.96 -18.81
CA ASN A 16 14.57 -2.29 -17.85
C ASN A 16 15.95 -1.98 -18.48
N HIS A 17 16.59 -2.97 -19.09
CA HIS A 17 17.89 -2.80 -19.75
C HIS A 17 17.85 -1.75 -20.87
N ARG A 18 16.82 -1.81 -21.73
CA ARG A 18 16.65 -0.84 -22.83
C ARG A 18 16.42 0.58 -22.30
N LEU A 19 15.62 0.73 -21.26
CA LEU A 19 15.33 2.02 -20.64
C LEU A 19 16.57 2.60 -19.95
N LYS A 20 17.33 1.79 -19.21
CA LYS A 20 18.61 2.20 -18.60
C LYS A 20 19.66 2.66 -19.62
N LYS A 21 19.60 2.15 -20.85
CA LYS A 21 20.45 2.61 -21.95
C LYS A 21 19.96 3.89 -22.62
N LYS A 22 18.63 4.06 -22.71
CA LYS A 22 18.01 5.17 -23.43
C LYS A 22 17.96 6.45 -22.60
N TYR A 23 17.71 6.31 -21.29
CA TYR A 23 17.50 7.44 -20.39
C TYR A 23 18.66 7.58 -19.40
N PRO A 24 19.07 8.82 -19.08
CA PRO A 24 20.20 9.11 -18.19
C PRO A 24 19.86 8.94 -16.69
N PHE A 25 19.09 7.91 -16.30
CA PHE A 25 18.65 7.73 -14.91
C PHE A 25 19.78 7.76 -13.88
N LYS A 26 20.95 7.23 -14.24
CA LYS A 26 22.12 7.18 -13.36
C LYS A 26 22.64 8.58 -13.03
N ASP A 27 22.56 9.49 -14.00
CA ASP A 27 23.11 10.84 -13.86
C ASP A 27 22.31 11.66 -12.85
N PHE A 28 21.03 11.31 -12.63
CA PHE A 28 20.13 12.02 -11.70
C PHE A 28 19.87 11.26 -10.39
N ALA A 29 20.32 10.01 -10.26
CA ALA A 29 19.93 9.11 -9.17
C ALA A 29 20.15 9.68 -7.76
N THR A 30 21.16 10.55 -7.58
CA THR A 30 21.47 11.17 -6.28
C THR A 30 20.45 12.23 -5.83
N ILE A 31 19.70 12.83 -6.77
CA ILE A 31 18.70 13.87 -6.48
C ILE A 31 17.26 13.37 -6.55
N MET A 32 17.03 12.14 -7.03
CA MET A 32 15.68 11.63 -7.27
C MET A 32 14.88 11.29 -6.00
N LYS A 33 15.50 11.34 -4.82
CA LYS A 33 14.89 10.90 -3.55
C LYS A 33 13.63 11.72 -3.20
N PRO A 34 13.69 13.06 -3.09
CA PRO A 34 12.49 13.88 -2.94
C PRO A 34 11.54 13.76 -4.14
N VAL A 35 12.06 13.75 -5.37
CA VAL A 35 11.25 13.68 -6.59
C VAL A 35 10.32 12.46 -6.62
N VAL A 36 10.85 11.28 -6.27
CA VAL A 36 10.04 10.05 -6.20
C VAL A 36 9.06 10.11 -5.03
N ALA A 37 9.43 10.72 -3.90
CA ALA A 37 8.51 10.90 -2.77
C ALA A 37 7.31 11.79 -3.15
N TYR A 38 7.54 12.96 -3.77
CA TYR A 38 6.48 13.83 -4.29
C TYR A 38 5.57 13.10 -5.29
N ALA A 39 6.17 12.32 -6.21
CA ALA A 39 5.41 11.56 -7.21
C ALA A 39 4.52 10.46 -6.61
N ILE A 40 4.99 9.76 -5.57
CA ILE A 40 4.21 8.69 -4.92
C ILE A 40 3.15 9.27 -3.98
N LEU A 41 3.51 10.30 -3.20
CA LEU A 41 2.60 10.94 -2.24
C LEU A 41 1.56 11.85 -2.91
N ASN A 42 1.68 12.06 -4.23
CA ASN A 42 0.82 12.94 -5.00
C ASN A 42 0.76 14.36 -4.41
N ILE A 43 1.94 14.88 -4.06
CA ILE A 43 2.13 16.23 -3.55
C ILE A 43 2.61 17.09 -4.73
N PRO A 44 1.93 18.21 -5.04
CA PRO A 44 2.36 19.11 -6.09
C PRO A 44 3.68 19.80 -5.73
N VAL A 45 4.40 20.24 -6.75
CA VAL A 45 5.71 20.89 -6.61
C VAL A 45 5.73 22.17 -7.44
N ASP A 46 6.49 23.17 -7.00
CA ASP A 46 6.87 24.29 -7.85
C ASP A 46 7.84 23.77 -8.93
N GLU A 47 7.51 24.02 -10.20
CA GLU A 47 8.31 23.50 -11.31
C GLU A 47 9.75 24.04 -11.36
N ASP A 48 9.97 25.23 -10.80
CA ASP A 48 11.25 25.93 -10.77
C ASP A 48 12.12 25.55 -9.56
N ASP A 49 11.60 24.75 -8.62
CA ASP A 49 12.37 24.25 -7.48
C ASP A 49 13.62 23.49 -7.94
N LYS A 50 14.77 23.82 -7.35
CA LYS A 50 16.09 23.38 -7.83
C LYS A 50 16.76 22.40 -6.89
N PHE A 51 17.30 21.33 -7.49
CA PHE A 51 18.18 20.36 -6.86
C PHE A 51 19.64 20.68 -7.18
N GLU A 52 20.51 20.54 -6.19
CA GLU A 52 21.95 20.64 -6.41
C GLU A 52 22.52 19.30 -6.88
N ILE A 53 23.26 19.33 -7.99
CA ILE A 53 23.97 18.17 -8.52
C ILE A 53 25.38 18.56 -8.96
N GLY A 54 26.36 18.23 -8.12
CA GLY A 54 27.71 18.78 -8.24
C GLY A 54 27.68 20.30 -8.13
N ASN A 55 28.16 21.00 -9.17
CA ASN A 55 28.14 22.47 -9.25
C ASN A 55 26.94 23.03 -10.03
N ASN A 56 26.04 22.15 -10.52
CA ASN A 56 24.89 22.55 -11.32
C ASN A 56 23.62 22.54 -10.47
N LYS A 57 22.63 23.34 -10.91
CA LYS A 57 21.27 23.33 -10.38
C LYS A 57 20.33 22.82 -11.46
N ILE A 58 19.45 21.90 -11.10
CA ILE A 58 18.50 21.25 -12.02
C ILE A 58 17.12 21.37 -11.42
N SER A 59 16.14 21.85 -12.19
CA SER A 59 14.74 21.95 -11.76
C SER A 59 13.88 20.76 -12.17
N TYR A 60 12.61 20.75 -11.77
CA TYR A 60 11.64 19.77 -12.27
C TYR A 60 11.42 19.90 -13.78
N ILE A 61 11.40 21.13 -14.32
CA ILE A 61 11.33 21.39 -15.77
C ILE A 61 12.52 20.73 -16.49
N ASP A 62 13.72 20.86 -15.93
CA ASP A 62 14.91 20.23 -16.51
C ASP A 62 14.77 18.70 -16.53
N LEU A 63 14.32 18.09 -15.43
CA LEU A 63 14.08 16.65 -15.35
C LEU A 63 13.02 16.18 -16.36
N ALA A 64 11.95 16.94 -16.53
CA ALA A 64 10.89 16.66 -17.50
C ALA A 64 11.42 16.75 -18.94
N SER A 65 12.22 17.77 -19.26
CA SER A 65 12.84 17.93 -20.58
C SER A 65 13.77 16.76 -20.97
N LYS A 66 14.34 16.07 -19.97
CA LYS A 66 15.17 14.88 -20.14
C LYS A 66 14.37 13.56 -20.16
N GLY A 67 13.05 13.63 -20.00
CA GLY A 67 12.15 12.47 -19.96
C GLY A 67 12.32 11.61 -18.70
N ILE A 68 12.85 12.19 -17.62
CA ILE A 68 13.02 11.49 -16.33
C ILE A 68 11.71 11.48 -15.53
N ILE A 69 10.89 12.52 -15.69
CA ILE A 69 9.56 12.64 -15.12
C ILE A 69 8.61 13.24 -16.17
N ASN A 70 7.32 13.22 -15.90
CA ASN A 70 6.36 14.11 -16.55
C ASN A 70 5.78 15.06 -15.51
N LEU A 71 5.43 16.27 -15.93
CA LEU A 71 4.69 17.24 -15.13
C LEU A 71 3.25 17.28 -15.62
N GLU A 72 2.31 17.35 -14.69
CA GLU A 72 0.88 17.45 -14.94
C GLU A 72 0.32 18.60 -14.10
N ASP A 73 -0.19 19.62 -14.78
CA ASP A 73 -0.70 20.84 -14.18
C ASP A 73 -1.70 20.55 -13.05
N THR A 74 -1.65 21.34 -11.99
CA THR A 74 -2.71 21.33 -10.98
C THR A 74 -3.88 22.21 -11.41
N CYS A 75 -5.08 21.91 -10.90
CA CYS A 75 -6.25 22.77 -11.14
C CYS A 75 -6.22 24.07 -10.31
N ASP A 76 -5.42 24.10 -9.24
CA ASP A 76 -5.52 25.10 -8.18
C ASP A 76 -4.46 26.21 -8.31
N ASP A 77 -3.24 25.87 -8.75
CA ASP A 77 -2.15 26.84 -8.95
C ASP A 77 -1.40 26.56 -10.28
N PRO A 78 -1.32 27.55 -11.20
CA PRO A 78 -0.65 27.38 -12.48
C PRO A 78 0.88 27.22 -12.40
N ASN A 79 1.50 27.51 -11.25
CA ASN A 79 2.93 27.31 -11.03
C ASN A 79 3.24 25.97 -10.34
N GLU A 80 2.21 25.27 -9.88
CA GLU A 80 2.35 23.96 -9.28
C GLU A 80 1.98 22.85 -10.25
N SER A 81 2.80 21.81 -10.26
CA SER A 81 2.57 20.61 -11.06
C SER A 81 2.71 19.35 -10.23
N TYR A 82 1.93 18.35 -10.58
CA TYR A 82 2.15 17.02 -10.10
C TYR A 82 3.28 16.33 -10.84
N VAL A 83 4.20 15.74 -10.10
CA VAL A 83 5.23 14.86 -10.66
C VAL A 83 4.61 13.50 -10.98
N ARG A 84 4.71 13.08 -12.24
CA ARG A 84 4.25 11.77 -12.72
C ARG A 84 5.42 10.89 -13.10
N MET A 85 5.45 9.71 -12.52
CA MET A 85 6.45 8.69 -12.82
C MET A 85 5.78 7.35 -13.03
N PRO A 86 5.98 6.70 -14.20
CA PRO A 86 5.57 5.31 -14.37
C PRO A 86 6.24 4.43 -13.31
N TYR A 87 5.55 3.40 -12.82
CA TYR A 87 6.10 2.45 -11.83
C TYR A 87 7.47 1.90 -12.23
N ILE A 88 7.67 1.62 -13.52
CA ILE A 88 8.93 1.08 -14.04
C ILE A 88 10.08 2.12 -13.98
N TRP A 89 9.81 3.43 -14.03
CA TRP A 89 10.82 4.49 -13.84
C TRP A 89 11.25 4.54 -12.38
N VAL A 90 10.25 4.55 -11.49
CA VAL A 90 10.46 4.48 -10.04
C VAL A 90 11.30 3.25 -9.70
N TRP A 91 10.96 2.07 -10.23
CA TRP A 91 11.76 0.86 -10.04
C TRP A 91 13.19 0.95 -10.56
N ILE A 92 13.38 1.49 -11.77
CA ILE A 92 14.72 1.64 -12.34
C ILE A 92 15.58 2.51 -11.43
N ILE A 93 15.08 3.67 -11.05
CA ILE A 93 15.81 4.67 -10.27
C ILE A 93 16.17 4.12 -8.89
N THR A 94 15.24 3.44 -8.25
CA THR A 94 15.44 2.93 -6.88
C THR A 94 16.36 1.72 -6.84
N SER A 95 16.52 1.03 -7.98
CA SER A 95 17.49 -0.06 -8.17
C SER A 95 18.93 0.41 -8.41
N ILE A 96 19.16 1.72 -8.58
CA ILE A 96 20.49 2.28 -8.83
C ILE A 96 21.24 2.39 -7.50
N LYS A 97 22.51 1.96 -7.46
CA LYS A 97 23.32 1.87 -6.23
C LYS A 97 23.47 3.22 -5.53
N GLU A 98 23.53 4.29 -6.31
CA GLU A 98 23.63 5.68 -5.89
C GLU A 98 22.34 6.16 -5.18
N PHE A 99 21.21 5.48 -5.39
CA PHE A 99 19.93 5.73 -4.72
C PHE A 99 19.92 5.10 -3.32
N LYS A 100 20.45 5.82 -2.32
CA LYS A 100 20.66 5.29 -0.96
C LYS A 100 19.38 4.98 -0.17
N ALA A 101 18.22 5.54 -0.56
CA ALA A 101 16.92 5.28 0.09
C ALA A 101 16.27 3.94 -0.32
N GLY A 102 16.78 3.31 -1.39
CA GLY A 102 16.11 2.19 -2.08
C GLY A 102 15.95 0.91 -1.26
N ARG A 103 16.71 0.73 -0.17
CA ARG A 103 16.61 -0.47 0.69
C ARG A 103 15.22 -0.65 1.32
N PHE A 104 14.46 0.43 1.48
CA PHE A 104 13.14 0.40 2.13
C PHE A 104 12.02 0.34 1.11
N TRP A 105 12.20 1.00 -0.04
CA TRP A 105 11.21 0.96 -1.10
C TRP A 105 11.22 -0.38 -1.84
N ASP A 106 12.28 -1.19 -1.68
CA ASP A 106 12.35 -2.58 -2.16
C ASP A 106 11.15 -3.44 -1.69
N VAL A 107 10.52 -3.14 -0.55
CA VAL A 107 9.33 -3.85 -0.04
C VAL A 107 8.11 -3.68 -0.97
N MET A 108 8.03 -2.56 -1.70
CA MET A 108 6.95 -2.22 -2.64
C MET A 108 7.42 -2.15 -4.11
N ILE A 109 8.73 -2.17 -4.37
CA ILE A 109 9.30 -1.85 -5.69
C ILE A 109 10.15 -3.00 -6.26
N ASN A 110 10.54 -3.99 -5.45
CA ASN A 110 11.41 -5.06 -5.93
C ASN A 110 10.66 -6.15 -6.71
N HIS A 111 10.88 -6.22 -8.02
CA HIS A 111 10.40 -7.30 -8.92
C HIS A 111 10.91 -8.73 -8.62
N LYS A 112 11.99 -8.90 -7.84
CA LYS A 112 12.46 -10.22 -7.36
C LYS A 112 11.67 -10.68 -6.15
N SER A 113 11.06 -9.77 -5.40
CA SER A 113 9.85 -10.13 -4.66
C SER A 113 8.84 -10.46 -5.76
N HIS A 114 8.41 -11.71 -5.82
CA HIS A 114 7.48 -12.15 -6.84
C HIS A 114 6.13 -11.45 -6.60
N THR A 115 5.98 -10.17 -6.94
CA THR A 115 4.72 -9.39 -6.88
C THR A 115 3.82 -9.73 -5.67
N LEU A 116 4.25 -9.26 -4.49
CA LEU A 116 3.61 -9.38 -3.16
C LEU A 116 2.33 -8.54 -3.01
N TRP A 117 1.44 -8.59 -3.99
CA TRP A 117 0.22 -7.76 -4.06
C TRP A 117 -1.06 -8.56 -3.87
N GLN A 118 -0.93 -9.69 -3.18
CA GLN A 118 -2.02 -10.62 -2.93
C GLN A 118 -2.62 -10.25 -1.59
N SER A 119 -3.93 -10.06 -1.54
CA SER A 119 -4.65 -9.40 -0.45
C SER A 119 -4.48 -7.88 -0.44
N PHE A 120 -5.60 -7.20 -0.62
CA PHE A 120 -5.73 -5.75 -0.45
C PHE A 120 -5.26 -5.26 0.94
N GLU A 121 -5.34 -6.10 1.97
CA GLU A 121 -4.85 -5.79 3.32
C GLU A 121 -3.32 -5.73 3.38
N GLU A 122 -2.64 -6.71 2.80
CA GLU A 122 -1.17 -6.74 2.76
C GLU A 122 -0.62 -5.56 1.94
N PHE A 123 -1.29 -5.22 0.84
CA PHE A 123 -0.97 -4.02 0.06
C PHE A 123 -1.04 -2.76 0.93
N ASN A 124 -2.13 -2.58 1.69
CA ASN A 124 -2.32 -1.41 2.55
C ASN A 124 -1.28 -1.35 3.67
N MET A 125 -0.97 -2.46 4.32
CA MET A 125 0.07 -2.52 5.36
C MET A 125 1.42 -2.02 4.80
N ARG A 126 1.85 -2.56 3.67
CA ARG A 126 3.12 -2.18 3.04
C ARG A 126 3.09 -0.75 2.48
N PHE A 127 1.94 -0.30 1.97
CA PHE A 127 1.78 1.08 1.50
C PHE A 127 1.87 2.08 2.66
N TRP A 128 1.30 1.78 3.83
CA TRP A 128 1.43 2.63 5.02
C TRP A 128 2.88 2.76 5.47
N VAL A 129 3.64 1.66 5.47
CA VAL A 129 5.09 1.70 5.70
C VAL A 129 5.77 2.64 4.72
N LEU A 130 5.51 2.46 3.41
CA LEU A 130 6.11 3.31 2.38
C LEU A 130 5.75 4.78 2.60
N ARG A 131 4.46 5.09 2.82
CA ARG A 131 3.94 6.44 2.99
C ARG A 131 4.63 7.17 4.15
N LEU A 132 4.77 6.54 5.31
CA LEU A 132 5.46 7.12 6.47
C LEU A 132 6.93 7.39 6.18
N GLN A 133 7.61 6.46 5.49
CA GLN A 133 9.01 6.65 5.11
C GLN A 133 9.21 7.76 4.09
N LEU A 134 8.28 7.91 3.13
CA LEU A 134 8.33 8.99 2.16
C LEU A 134 8.07 10.35 2.82
N PHE A 135 7.16 10.43 3.79
CA PHE A 135 7.01 11.67 4.56
C PHE A 135 8.23 11.96 5.41
N LYS A 136 8.80 10.96 6.11
CA LYS A 136 10.03 11.12 6.89
C LYS A 136 11.21 11.59 6.05
N GLU A 137 11.18 11.24 4.77
CA GLU A 137 12.18 11.67 3.81
C GLU A 137 12.06 13.13 3.43
N LEU A 138 10.84 13.62 3.26
CA LEU A 138 10.58 15.00 2.89
C LEU A 138 10.72 15.94 4.10
N ASN A 139 10.20 15.52 5.25
CA ASN A 139 10.09 16.33 6.45
C ASN A 139 10.24 15.49 7.72
N ASP A 140 10.69 16.11 8.82
CA ASP A 140 10.76 15.42 10.12
C ASP A 140 9.39 15.20 10.76
N SER A 141 8.40 15.96 10.33
CA SER A 141 7.02 15.94 10.80
C SER A 141 6.03 15.90 9.64
N VAL A 142 4.79 15.52 9.95
CA VAL A 142 3.70 15.44 8.98
C VAL A 142 2.39 15.87 9.63
N THR A 143 1.56 16.63 8.91
CA THR A 143 0.21 16.95 9.37
C THR A 143 -0.75 15.80 9.09
N LEU A 144 -1.87 15.72 9.83
CA LEU A 144 -2.92 14.75 9.54
C LEU A 144 -3.48 14.96 8.12
N ARG A 145 -3.59 16.22 7.67
CA ARG A 145 -3.97 16.60 6.31
C ARG A 145 -3.07 15.95 5.25
N ASP A 146 -1.76 16.03 5.44
CA ASP A 146 -0.80 15.44 4.50
C ASP A 146 -0.82 13.91 4.59
N LEU A 147 -0.84 13.38 5.81
CA LEU A 147 -0.86 11.94 6.04
C LEU A 147 -2.08 11.27 5.39
N PHE A 148 -3.24 11.92 5.37
CA PHE A 148 -4.48 11.42 4.76
C PHE A 148 -4.86 12.09 3.44
N ARG A 149 -3.93 12.84 2.81
CA ARG A 149 -4.17 13.53 1.53
C ARG A 149 -4.81 12.58 0.51
N GLY A 150 -5.93 13.02 -0.04
CA GLY A 150 -6.72 12.26 -1.04
C GLY A 150 -7.83 11.39 -0.46
N ALA A 151 -7.90 11.20 0.86
CA ALA A 151 -9.01 10.52 1.51
C ALA A 151 -10.22 11.44 1.70
N TYR A 152 -11.42 10.87 1.65
CA TYR A 152 -12.64 11.55 2.08
C TYR A 152 -12.63 11.71 3.60
N HIS A 153 -13.07 12.87 4.08
CA HIS A 153 -13.21 13.16 5.49
C HIS A 153 -14.36 14.14 5.71
N SER A 154 -14.73 14.35 6.97
CA SER A 154 -15.73 15.35 7.35
C SER A 154 -15.17 16.77 7.22
N ASP A 155 -15.99 17.72 6.76
CA ASP A 155 -15.68 19.15 6.81
C ASP A 155 -15.66 19.70 8.25
N GLN A 156 -16.27 18.98 9.20
CA GLN A 156 -16.30 19.36 10.61
C GLN A 156 -14.96 19.07 11.34
N GLY A 157 -14.05 18.34 10.69
CA GLY A 157 -12.77 17.92 11.26
C GLY A 157 -11.58 18.84 10.95
N ILE A 158 -11.78 20.04 10.41
CA ILE A 158 -10.69 20.90 9.91
C ILE A 158 -9.61 21.17 10.97
N SER A 159 -9.97 21.42 12.23
CA SER A 159 -8.98 21.65 13.29
C SER A 159 -8.13 20.42 13.63
N LEU A 160 -8.62 19.22 13.33
CA LEU A 160 -7.86 17.97 13.48
C LEU A 160 -6.86 17.79 12.33
N LEU A 161 -7.15 18.34 11.14
CA LEU A 161 -6.31 18.17 9.95
C LEU A 161 -4.94 18.84 10.08
N ASP A 162 -4.87 19.94 10.84
CA ASP A 162 -3.64 20.70 11.01
C ASP A 162 -2.78 20.19 12.19
N LEU A 163 -3.21 19.09 12.84
CA LEU A 163 -2.42 18.41 13.85
C LEU A 163 -1.15 17.82 13.23
N GLU A 164 0.00 18.12 13.84
CA GLU A 164 1.32 17.74 13.37
C GLU A 164 1.92 16.63 14.23
N PHE A 165 2.48 15.61 13.58
CA PHE A 165 3.14 14.47 14.21
C PHE A 165 4.62 14.45 13.89
N ARG A 166 5.45 14.11 14.87
CA ARG A 166 6.87 13.81 14.60
C ARG A 166 7.00 12.37 14.11
N LEU A 167 7.63 12.20 12.96
CA LEU A 167 7.83 10.87 12.40
C LEU A 167 9.06 10.20 13.04
N PRO A 168 8.88 9.08 13.77
CA PRO A 168 9.98 8.43 14.49
C PRO A 168 10.89 7.67 13.53
N THR A 169 12.15 7.47 13.95
CA THR A 169 13.03 6.51 13.27
C THR A 169 12.68 5.11 13.76
N VAL A 170 12.27 4.24 12.84
CA VAL A 170 11.84 2.88 13.16
C VAL A 170 12.97 1.86 12.95
N LYS A 171 13.04 0.85 13.82
CA LYS A 171 13.94 -0.30 13.66
C LYS A 171 13.30 -1.42 12.85
N GLU A 172 12.02 -1.64 13.09
CA GLU A 172 11.17 -2.60 12.39
C GLU A 172 10.04 -1.81 11.74
N TYR A 173 9.80 -2.06 10.46
CA TYR A 173 8.84 -1.28 9.69
C TYR A 173 7.42 -1.78 9.84
N TYR A 174 7.27 -3.10 9.88
CA TYR A 174 5.99 -3.73 10.12
C TYR A 174 6.15 -5.02 10.92
N ILE A 175 5.09 -5.38 11.64
CA ILE A 175 4.99 -6.60 12.45
C ILE A 175 3.60 -7.20 12.23
N GLU A 176 3.54 -8.50 11.94
CA GLU A 176 2.28 -9.25 11.91
C GLU A 176 2.06 -9.90 13.27
N LEU A 177 0.93 -9.57 13.91
CA LEU A 177 0.60 -10.08 15.23
C LEU A 177 -0.10 -11.44 15.12
N THR A 178 0.20 -12.32 16.07
CA THR A 178 -0.55 -13.57 16.28
C THR A 178 -1.64 -13.45 17.34
N ASN A 179 -1.80 -12.24 17.89
CA ASN A 179 -2.76 -11.91 18.94
C ASN A 179 -3.64 -10.76 18.46
N ARG A 180 -4.85 -10.67 19.02
CA ARG A 180 -5.83 -9.60 18.75
C ARG A 180 -5.59 -8.43 19.68
N TYR A 181 -5.01 -7.37 19.17
CA TYR A 181 -4.87 -6.10 19.88
C TYR A 181 -6.16 -5.27 19.79
N PRO A 182 -6.68 -4.66 20.88
CA PRO A 182 -6.10 -4.53 22.23
C PRO A 182 -6.55 -5.61 23.24
N TYR A 183 -7.31 -6.62 22.82
CA TYR A 183 -7.98 -7.54 23.75
C TYR A 183 -7.10 -8.62 24.37
N THR A 184 -6.09 -9.10 23.64
CA THR A 184 -5.31 -10.30 24.01
C THR A 184 -3.80 -10.05 24.11
N MET A 185 -3.37 -8.80 23.96
CA MET A 185 -1.96 -8.41 23.98
C MET A 185 -1.76 -7.09 24.72
N ASN A 186 -0.76 -7.05 25.61
CA ASN A 186 -0.36 -5.83 26.31
C ASN A 186 0.53 -4.93 25.44
N ASN A 187 0.56 -3.63 25.74
CA ASN A 187 1.22 -2.59 24.94
C ASN A 187 2.76 -2.62 24.96
N GLU A 188 3.40 -3.41 25.82
CA GLU A 188 4.86 -3.37 26.08
C GLU A 188 5.74 -3.73 24.86
N HIS A 189 5.13 -4.17 23.76
CA HIS A 189 5.83 -4.52 22.51
C HIS A 189 5.48 -3.62 21.31
N LEU A 190 4.73 -2.52 21.54
CA LEU A 190 4.30 -1.64 20.47
C LEU A 190 5.26 -0.45 20.31
N LEU A 191 5.75 -0.25 19.09
CA LEU A 191 6.77 0.73 18.74
C LEU A 191 6.15 1.88 17.93
N LEU A 192 6.45 3.12 18.29
CA LEU A 192 6.01 4.30 17.54
C LEU A 192 6.48 4.23 16.08
N GLY A 193 5.56 4.54 15.15
CA GLY A 193 5.76 4.53 13.71
C GLY A 193 5.90 3.15 13.06
N THR A 194 5.90 2.06 13.83
CA THR A 194 5.85 0.70 13.28
C THR A 194 4.41 0.37 12.86
N VAL A 195 4.23 -0.24 11.70
CA VAL A 195 2.92 -0.64 11.18
C VAL A 195 2.60 -2.07 11.61
N PHE A 196 1.52 -2.27 12.33
CA PHE A 196 1.10 -3.57 12.82
C PHE A 196 -0.06 -4.10 12.00
N LYS A 197 0.01 -5.37 11.60
CA LYS A 197 -1.14 -6.12 11.10
C LYS A 197 -1.68 -6.97 12.24
N ASN A 198 -2.96 -6.83 12.52
CA ASN A 198 -3.65 -7.48 13.61
C ASN A 198 -4.07 -8.89 13.23
N ASP A 199 -4.37 -9.72 14.23
CA ASP A 199 -4.93 -11.05 13.99
C ASP A 199 -6.43 -10.98 13.64
N GLU A 200 -6.93 -12.01 12.97
CA GLU A 200 -8.32 -12.08 12.51
C GLU A 200 -9.31 -11.94 13.69
N GLY A 201 -10.34 -11.11 13.50
CA GLY A 201 -11.38 -10.85 14.50
C GLY A 201 -11.02 -9.76 15.52
N ALA A 202 -9.90 -9.07 15.34
CA ALA A 202 -9.60 -7.85 16.07
C ALA A 202 -10.49 -6.67 15.63
N PRO A 203 -10.54 -5.56 16.39
CA PRO A 203 -11.41 -4.41 16.09
C PRO A 203 -10.93 -3.55 14.90
N TRP A 204 -9.69 -3.75 14.46
CA TRP A 204 -9.09 -3.16 13.26
C TRP A 204 -8.04 -4.10 12.67
N ASP A 205 -7.84 -4.05 11.36
CA ASP A 205 -6.97 -4.98 10.63
C ASP A 205 -5.51 -4.54 10.67
N ILE A 206 -5.26 -3.23 10.54
CA ILE A 206 -3.91 -2.63 10.57
C ILE A 206 -3.93 -1.47 11.55
N PHE A 207 -2.80 -1.19 12.20
CA PHE A 207 -2.68 0.02 13.01
C PHE A 207 -1.24 0.50 13.15
N LEU A 208 -1.08 1.74 13.61
CA LEU A 208 0.19 2.28 14.06
C LEU A 208 -0.04 3.36 15.12
N PHE A 209 1.04 3.74 15.80
CA PHE A 209 1.04 4.86 16.74
C PHE A 209 1.93 5.99 16.26
N LEU A 210 1.44 7.22 16.35
CA LEU A 210 2.20 8.45 16.15
C LEU A 210 1.95 9.36 17.34
N ASP A 211 3.02 9.72 18.05
CA ASP A 211 2.93 10.43 19.33
C ASP A 211 1.92 9.77 20.29
N ASP A 212 0.85 10.46 20.69
CA ASP A 212 -0.23 9.94 21.54
C ASP A 212 -1.49 9.50 20.77
N TYR A 213 -1.37 9.28 19.45
CA TYR A 213 -2.46 8.86 18.57
C TYR A 213 -2.34 7.40 18.14
N LEU A 214 -3.47 6.69 18.21
CA LEU A 214 -3.71 5.45 17.47
C LEU A 214 -4.27 5.78 16.09
N ILE A 215 -3.60 5.31 15.05
CA ILE A 215 -4.18 5.27 13.70
C ILE A 215 -4.70 3.85 13.47
N ALA A 216 -6.02 3.66 13.59
CA ALA A 216 -6.69 2.40 13.34
C ALA A 216 -7.11 2.32 11.87
N ILE A 217 -6.70 1.26 11.18
CA ILE A 217 -6.95 1.07 9.75
C ILE A 217 -7.82 -0.17 9.56
N GLN A 218 -8.96 0.04 8.90
CA GLN A 218 -9.87 -1.03 8.50
C GLN A 218 -9.81 -1.21 6.99
N VAL A 219 -9.54 -2.44 6.56
CA VAL A 219 -9.52 -2.87 5.17
C VAL A 219 -10.80 -3.64 4.88
N LYS A 220 -11.62 -3.09 4.00
CA LYS A 220 -12.84 -3.74 3.51
C LYS A 220 -12.56 -4.32 2.13
N SER A 221 -12.12 -5.56 2.11
CA SER A 221 -11.96 -6.31 0.87
C SER A 221 -13.21 -7.12 0.50
N SER A 222 -13.39 -7.39 -0.79
CA SER A 222 -14.34 -8.37 -1.30
C SER A 222 -14.17 -9.71 -0.58
N ASN A 223 -15.21 -10.18 0.10
CA ASN A 223 -15.14 -11.48 0.75
C ASN A 223 -15.09 -12.57 -0.33
N ALA A 224 -13.98 -13.32 -0.42
CA ALA A 224 -13.74 -14.28 -1.49
C ALA A 224 -14.82 -15.37 -1.59
N THR A 225 -15.49 -15.68 -0.46
CA THR A 225 -16.60 -16.64 -0.37
C THR A 225 -17.94 -16.12 -0.89
N ALA A 226 -18.11 -14.80 -1.02
CA ALA A 226 -19.39 -14.20 -1.40
C ALA A 226 -19.49 -13.78 -2.87
N GLY A 227 -18.38 -13.81 -3.63
CA GLY A 227 -18.37 -13.45 -5.06
C GLY A 227 -18.80 -11.99 -5.36
N GLN A 228 -18.95 -11.15 -4.33
CA GLN A 228 -19.40 -9.77 -4.43
C GLN A 228 -18.46 -8.90 -3.58
N PRO A 229 -17.94 -7.78 -4.11
CA PRO A 229 -17.24 -6.80 -3.30
C PRO A 229 -18.17 -6.30 -2.19
N GLN A 230 -17.69 -6.18 -0.96
CA GLN A 230 -18.51 -5.61 0.11
C GLN A 230 -18.77 -4.14 -0.21
N THR A 231 -19.99 -3.80 -0.64
CA THR A 231 -20.36 -2.41 -0.88
C THR A 231 -20.25 -1.62 0.41
N LEU A 232 -19.35 -0.63 0.46
CA LEU A 232 -19.18 0.23 1.63
C LEU A 232 -20.43 1.10 1.78
N SER A 233 -21.21 0.81 2.81
CA SER A 233 -22.43 1.55 3.14
C SER A 233 -22.22 2.41 4.38
N LYS A 234 -23.08 3.42 4.57
CA LYS A 234 -23.10 4.25 5.78
C LYS A 234 -23.15 3.40 7.06
N ARG A 235 -23.99 2.36 7.07
CA ARG A 235 -24.09 1.41 8.19
C ARG A 235 -22.76 0.71 8.48
N ILE A 236 -22.01 0.30 7.44
CA ILE A 236 -20.70 -0.33 7.65
C ILE A 236 -19.74 0.67 8.28
N VAL A 237 -19.66 1.89 7.74
CA VAL A 237 -18.80 2.95 8.30
C VAL A 237 -19.13 3.20 9.79
N GLU A 238 -20.42 3.35 10.12
CA GLU A 238 -20.89 3.53 11.50
C GLU A 238 -20.56 2.33 12.40
N CYS A 239 -20.70 1.11 11.89
CA CYS A 239 -20.34 -0.10 12.62
C CYS A 239 -18.84 -0.20 12.90
N GLU A 240 -17.98 0.08 11.91
CA GLU A 240 -16.53 0.06 12.11
C GLU A 240 -16.08 1.18 13.05
N TYR A 241 -16.64 2.38 12.91
CA TYR A 241 -16.39 3.48 13.83
C TYR A 241 -16.75 3.10 15.28
N LYS A 242 -17.93 2.51 15.48
CA LYS A 242 -18.35 2.04 16.80
C LYS A 242 -17.42 0.97 17.36
N LYS A 243 -16.99 -0.01 16.56
CA LYS A 243 -16.05 -1.05 17.01
C LYS A 243 -14.73 -0.46 17.50
N VAL A 244 -14.14 0.45 16.72
CA VAL A 244 -12.88 1.11 17.08
C VAL A 244 -13.06 1.95 18.33
N LYS A 245 -14.15 2.72 18.43
CA LYS A 245 -14.47 3.51 19.62
C LYS A 245 -14.60 2.65 20.87
N ASP A 246 -15.42 1.60 20.82
CA ASP A 246 -15.66 0.70 21.96
C ASP A 246 -14.35 0.00 22.39
N ALA A 247 -13.50 -0.40 21.42
CA ALA A 247 -12.19 -0.98 21.69
C ALA A 247 -11.21 0.03 22.31
N PHE A 248 -11.22 1.28 21.85
CA PHE A 248 -10.41 2.35 22.41
C PHE A 248 -10.80 2.67 23.85
N GLU A 249 -12.11 2.72 24.17
CA GLU A 249 -12.59 2.91 25.55
C GLU A 249 -12.16 1.77 26.49
N VAL A 250 -12.10 0.53 26.00
CA VAL A 250 -11.54 -0.60 26.76
C VAL A 250 -10.06 -0.39 26.98
N MET A 251 -9.32 0.00 25.94
CA MET A 251 -7.90 0.27 26.01
C MET A 251 -7.59 1.36 27.04
N GLU A 252 -8.29 2.50 27.01
CA GLU A 252 -8.14 3.60 27.96
C GLU A 252 -8.34 3.15 29.42
N LYS A 253 -9.37 2.34 29.69
CA LYS A 253 -9.66 1.81 31.04
C LYS A 253 -8.61 0.81 31.53
N SER A 254 -7.86 0.21 30.61
CA SER A 254 -6.84 -0.80 30.91
C SER A 254 -5.53 -0.18 31.43
N PHE A 255 -5.36 1.14 31.30
CA PHE A 255 -4.18 1.84 31.80
C PHE A 255 -4.40 2.32 33.24
N GLU A 256 -3.70 1.72 34.19
CA GLU A 256 -3.83 2.02 35.62
C GLU A 256 -3.30 3.41 36.03
N ILE A 257 -2.43 4.04 35.23
CA ILE A 257 -1.69 5.26 35.63
C ILE A 257 -1.93 6.45 34.68
N GLU A 258 -1.99 6.21 33.37
CA GLU A 258 -2.55 7.07 32.31
C GLU A 258 -2.18 6.38 30.98
N SER A 259 -3.10 6.34 30.02
CA SER A 259 -2.79 5.81 28.69
C SER A 259 -1.76 6.73 28.00
N PRO A 260 -0.63 6.22 27.48
CA PRO A 260 0.23 6.99 26.60
C PRO A 260 -0.47 7.37 25.30
N ILE A 261 -1.55 6.66 24.94
CA ILE A 261 -2.37 6.92 23.75
C ILE A 261 -3.68 7.59 24.19
N LYS A 262 -3.87 8.85 23.80
CA LYS A 262 -4.98 9.70 24.24
C LYS A 262 -6.03 9.92 23.15
N HIS A 263 -5.65 9.64 21.91
CA HIS A 263 -6.46 9.96 20.77
C HIS A 263 -6.44 8.83 19.74
N TRP A 264 -7.44 8.83 18.85
CA TRP A 264 -7.48 7.87 17.75
C TRP A 264 -8.11 8.45 16.49
N VAL A 265 -7.69 7.89 15.37
CA VAL A 265 -8.21 8.14 14.02
C VAL A 265 -8.60 6.79 13.42
N LEU A 266 -9.75 6.75 12.74
CA LEU A 266 -10.15 5.61 11.91
C LEU A 266 -9.92 5.95 10.44
N PHE A 267 -9.20 5.06 9.76
CA PHE A 267 -9.05 5.05 8.32
C PHE A 267 -9.69 3.80 7.74
N ILE A 268 -10.68 3.97 6.87
CA ILE A 268 -11.33 2.87 6.16
C ILE A 268 -10.86 2.89 4.71
N CYS A 269 -10.30 1.78 4.24
CA CYS A 269 -10.03 1.57 2.83
C CYS A 269 -10.85 0.41 2.30
N THR A 270 -11.58 0.64 1.20
CA THR A 270 -12.40 -0.40 0.57
C THR A 270 -11.95 -0.65 -0.85
N ASN A 271 -12.02 -1.90 -1.29
CA ASN A 271 -11.93 -2.28 -2.69
C ASN A 271 -13.30 -2.54 -3.34
N GLY A 272 -14.39 -2.42 -2.58
CA GLY A 272 -15.75 -2.52 -3.09
C GLY A 272 -16.29 -1.18 -3.56
N PRO A 273 -17.44 -1.18 -4.26
CA PRO A 273 -18.16 0.06 -4.53
C PRO A 273 -18.67 0.67 -3.22
N LYS A 274 -19.14 1.91 -3.27
CA LYS A 274 -19.74 2.59 -2.12
C LYS A 274 -21.19 3.02 -2.39
N THR A 275 -22.02 3.08 -1.35
CA THR A 275 -23.37 3.67 -1.49
C THR A 275 -23.25 5.19 -1.57
N ARG A 276 -24.19 5.85 -2.27
CA ARG A 276 -24.17 7.31 -2.47
C ARG A 276 -24.08 8.10 -1.15
N ASN A 277 -24.72 7.60 -0.10
CA ASN A 277 -24.78 8.23 1.22
C ASN A 277 -23.67 7.78 2.19
N CYS A 278 -22.71 6.94 1.77
CA CYS A 278 -21.75 6.36 2.73
C CYS A 278 -20.81 7.39 3.36
N LEU A 279 -20.57 8.51 2.66
CA LEU A 279 -19.70 9.61 3.11
C LEU A 279 -20.50 10.72 3.82
N GLU A 280 -21.83 10.60 3.88
CA GLU A 280 -22.66 11.60 4.54
C GLU A 280 -22.53 11.48 6.06
N SER A 281 -22.11 12.57 6.70
CA SER A 281 -21.93 12.65 8.16
C SER A 281 -20.80 11.77 8.69
N LEU A 282 -19.66 11.70 8.00
CA LEU A 282 -18.45 11.12 8.58
C LEU A 282 -18.10 11.82 9.89
N GLU A 283 -17.65 11.02 10.87
CA GLU A 283 -17.11 11.51 12.12
C GLU A 283 -15.79 12.26 11.89
N ARG A 284 -15.47 13.24 12.73
CA ARG A 284 -14.35 14.18 12.52
C ARG A 284 -12.97 13.52 12.41
N ASN A 285 -12.80 12.35 13.00
CA ASN A 285 -11.57 11.54 13.03
C ASN A 285 -11.71 10.27 12.16
N CYS A 286 -12.63 10.27 11.20
CA CYS A 286 -12.86 9.18 10.26
C CYS A 286 -12.48 9.61 8.84
N PHE A 287 -11.63 8.81 8.20
CA PHE A 287 -11.15 9.00 6.84
C PHE A 287 -11.51 7.77 6.00
N VAL A 288 -11.91 7.99 4.75
CA VAL A 288 -12.36 6.92 3.86
C VAL A 288 -11.70 7.02 2.50
N ILE A 289 -11.23 5.90 1.98
CA ILE A 289 -10.84 5.75 0.57
C ILE A 289 -11.62 4.63 -0.08
N ASP A 290 -11.92 4.81 -1.36
CA ASP A 290 -12.54 3.83 -2.23
C ASP A 290 -11.92 3.92 -3.63
N ARG A 291 -12.34 3.05 -4.56
CA ARG A 291 -11.73 2.99 -5.90
C ARG A 291 -11.75 4.33 -6.63
N GLU A 292 -12.74 5.18 -6.39
CA GLU A 292 -12.86 6.48 -7.06
C GLU A 292 -11.71 7.44 -6.69
N ASN A 293 -11.17 7.37 -5.47
CA ASN A 293 -10.11 8.27 -5.00
C ASN A 293 -8.72 7.63 -4.81
N TYR A 294 -8.52 6.39 -5.28
CA TYR A 294 -7.22 5.71 -5.19
C TYR A 294 -6.05 6.51 -5.78
N LYS A 295 -6.26 7.20 -6.91
CA LYS A 295 -5.21 8.04 -7.51
C LYS A 295 -4.80 9.20 -6.62
N HIS A 296 -5.71 9.73 -5.83
CA HIS A 296 -5.43 10.83 -4.92
C HIS A 296 -4.67 10.37 -3.67
N PHE A 297 -4.99 9.19 -3.14
CA PHE A 297 -4.34 8.68 -1.92
C PHE A 297 -3.07 7.85 -2.21
N TYR A 298 -3.15 6.87 -3.11
CA TYR A 298 -2.03 5.99 -3.48
C TYR A 298 -1.10 6.60 -4.54
N GLY A 299 -1.49 7.74 -5.11
CA GLY A 299 -0.79 8.37 -6.22
C GLY A 299 -0.96 7.63 -7.54
N TYR A 300 -0.60 8.31 -8.64
CA TYR A 300 -0.66 7.73 -9.99
C TYR A 300 0.28 6.52 -10.15
N THR A 301 1.40 6.51 -9.42
CA THR A 301 2.39 5.44 -9.48
C THR A 301 1.85 4.09 -8.98
N PHE A 302 1.03 4.10 -7.92
CA PHE A 302 0.57 2.88 -7.23
C PHE A 302 -0.94 2.64 -7.27
N SER A 303 -1.77 3.60 -7.71
CA SER A 303 -3.22 3.40 -7.85
C SER A 303 -3.61 2.16 -8.66
N THR A 304 -2.99 1.94 -9.82
CA THR A 304 -3.20 0.72 -10.63
C THR A 304 -2.77 -0.57 -9.91
N ARG A 305 -1.82 -0.47 -8.98
CA ARG A 305 -1.41 -1.60 -8.12
C ARG A 305 -2.41 -1.84 -7.01
N ALA A 306 -2.97 -0.77 -6.43
CA ALA A 306 -4.08 -0.87 -5.49
C ALA A 306 -5.29 -1.55 -6.15
N GLU A 307 -5.64 -1.17 -7.38
CA GLU A 307 -6.68 -1.81 -8.20
C GLU A 307 -6.36 -3.30 -8.46
N PHE A 308 -5.13 -3.62 -8.87
CA PHE A 308 -4.75 -5.01 -9.11
C PHE A 308 -4.82 -5.86 -7.83
N SER A 309 -4.37 -5.32 -6.69
CA SER A 309 -4.45 -6.00 -5.38
C SER A 309 -5.91 -6.19 -4.96
N ALA A 310 -6.74 -5.18 -5.21
CA ALA A 310 -8.17 -5.19 -4.96
C ALA A 310 -8.91 -6.27 -5.75
N ASP A 311 -8.50 -6.55 -6.99
CA ASP A 311 -9.15 -7.53 -7.87
C ASP A 311 -8.61 -8.96 -7.69
N ASN A 312 -7.44 -9.13 -7.07
CA ASN A 312 -6.75 -10.43 -6.98
C ASN A 312 -6.42 -10.83 -5.52
N ASP A 313 -7.43 -10.82 -4.64
CA ASP A 313 -7.27 -11.28 -3.25
C ASP A 313 -6.84 -12.77 -3.18
N GLN A 314 -7.27 -13.59 -4.15
CA GLN A 314 -6.85 -14.98 -4.34
C GLN A 314 -6.71 -15.35 -5.83
N LEU A 315 -5.68 -16.12 -6.16
CA LEU A 315 -5.51 -16.69 -7.50
C LEU A 315 -6.21 -18.05 -7.59
N ASP A 316 -6.92 -18.27 -8.69
CA ASP A 316 -7.60 -19.54 -8.91
C ASP A 316 -6.65 -20.57 -9.51
N ALA A 317 -6.43 -21.66 -8.78
CA ALA A 317 -5.51 -22.71 -9.14
C ALA A 317 -5.86 -23.45 -10.43
N ASN A 318 -7.09 -23.37 -10.93
CA ASN A 318 -7.50 -24.02 -12.18
C ASN A 318 -7.25 -23.17 -13.43
N ILE A 319 -7.24 -21.84 -13.29
CA ILE A 319 -7.14 -20.90 -14.42
C ILE A 319 -5.86 -20.09 -14.43
N ALA A 320 -5.28 -19.79 -13.27
CA ALA A 320 -4.14 -18.88 -13.16
C ALA A 320 -2.95 -19.42 -13.94
N GLU A 321 -2.24 -18.61 -14.70
CA GLU A 321 -1.05 -19.09 -15.40
C GLU A 321 0.09 -19.39 -14.42
N GLU A 322 1.05 -20.21 -14.83
CA GLU A 322 2.20 -20.59 -13.99
C GLU A 322 2.96 -19.35 -13.49
N TYR A 323 3.05 -18.30 -14.32
CA TYR A 323 3.68 -17.05 -13.91
C TYR A 323 2.90 -16.30 -12.83
N GLU A 324 1.58 -16.42 -12.80
CA GLU A 324 0.72 -15.81 -11.79
C GLU A 324 0.86 -16.56 -10.48
N LEU A 325 0.85 -17.90 -10.51
CA LEU A 325 1.06 -18.72 -9.32
C LEU A 325 2.41 -18.47 -8.64
N ARG A 326 3.46 -18.20 -9.43
CA ARG A 326 4.78 -17.86 -8.90
C ARG A 326 4.80 -16.55 -8.11
N THR A 327 3.77 -15.72 -8.25
CA THR A 327 3.63 -14.50 -7.44
C THR A 327 3.22 -14.80 -5.99
N ILE A 328 2.75 -16.02 -5.70
CA ILE A 328 2.43 -16.41 -4.33
C ILE A 328 3.71 -16.76 -3.58
N SER A 329 3.93 -16.07 -2.45
CA SER A 329 5.08 -16.30 -1.59
C SER A 329 5.18 -17.76 -1.19
N GLY A 330 6.36 -18.36 -1.39
CA GLY A 330 6.63 -19.76 -1.07
C GLY A 330 6.17 -20.79 -2.10
N ILE A 331 5.44 -20.42 -3.17
CA ILE A 331 5.13 -21.34 -4.28
C ILE A 331 6.37 -21.55 -5.16
N GLY A 332 6.98 -20.47 -5.65
CA GLY A 332 8.15 -20.54 -6.53
C GLY A 332 7.89 -21.36 -7.81
N ASN A 333 8.95 -21.66 -8.58
CA ASN A 333 8.80 -22.35 -9.87
C ASN A 333 8.23 -23.78 -9.70
N ALA A 334 8.83 -24.59 -8.82
CA ALA A 334 8.52 -26.01 -8.74
C ALA A 334 7.06 -26.29 -8.36
N ILE A 335 6.51 -25.55 -7.39
CA ILE A 335 5.12 -25.74 -6.97
C ILE A 335 4.18 -25.15 -8.02
N ALA A 336 4.51 -24.00 -8.63
CA ALA A 336 3.68 -23.43 -9.69
C ALA A 336 3.51 -24.37 -10.89
N SER A 337 4.61 -24.99 -11.36
CA SER A 337 4.54 -25.99 -12.43
C SER A 337 3.69 -27.19 -12.00
N ALA A 338 3.89 -27.68 -10.77
CA ALA A 338 3.12 -28.82 -10.24
C ALA A 338 1.61 -28.53 -10.12
N ILE A 339 1.22 -27.31 -9.77
CA ILE A 339 -0.19 -26.88 -9.79
C ILE A 339 -0.70 -26.91 -11.22
N LYS A 340 0.01 -26.32 -12.18
CA LYS A 340 -0.40 -26.30 -13.60
C LYS A 340 -0.57 -27.70 -14.19
N ASP A 341 0.35 -28.61 -13.90
CA ASP A 341 0.37 -29.96 -14.46
C ASP A 341 -0.71 -30.89 -13.89
N LYS A 342 -1.23 -30.60 -12.69
CA LYS A 342 -2.19 -31.47 -11.97
C LYS A 342 -3.63 -31.00 -12.01
N ARG A 343 -3.90 -29.90 -12.73
CA ARG A 343 -5.25 -29.41 -13.02
C ARG A 343 -6.06 -30.43 -13.85
N PRO A 344 -7.40 -30.39 -13.76
CA PRO A 344 -8.18 -29.55 -12.85
C PRO A 344 -8.23 -30.12 -11.43
N PHE A 345 -8.46 -29.23 -10.48
CA PHE A 345 -8.74 -29.52 -9.08
C PHE A 345 -10.25 -29.38 -8.82
N GLU A 346 -10.81 -30.28 -8.01
CA GLU A 346 -12.23 -30.19 -7.63
C GLU A 346 -12.49 -29.10 -6.58
N ASP A 347 -11.59 -29.00 -5.60
CA ASP A 347 -11.59 -28.02 -4.52
C ASP A 347 -10.15 -27.80 -4.00
N GLU A 348 -9.99 -26.95 -2.99
CA GLU A 348 -8.70 -26.67 -2.37
C GLU A 348 -8.05 -27.90 -1.73
N ASN A 349 -8.84 -28.84 -1.19
CA ASN A 349 -8.30 -30.05 -0.57
C ASN A 349 -7.68 -30.97 -1.63
N ASP A 350 -8.37 -31.17 -2.75
CA ASP A 350 -7.86 -31.93 -3.90
C ASP A 350 -6.57 -31.30 -4.45
N LEU A 351 -6.48 -29.97 -4.50
CA LEU A 351 -5.24 -29.26 -4.81
C LEU A 351 -4.11 -29.61 -3.82
N TYR A 352 -4.37 -29.54 -2.51
CA TYR A 352 -3.34 -29.76 -1.49
C TYR A 352 -2.89 -31.23 -1.40
N ASP A 353 -3.77 -32.17 -1.76
CA ASP A 353 -3.47 -33.60 -1.83
C ASP A 353 -2.64 -33.93 -3.08
N LYS A 354 -3.03 -33.36 -4.24
CA LYS A 354 -2.31 -33.56 -5.49
C LYS A 354 -0.97 -32.83 -5.50
N VAL A 355 -0.86 -31.64 -4.95
CA VAL A 355 0.35 -30.80 -4.97
C VAL A 355 0.95 -30.67 -3.57
N LYS A 356 1.98 -31.48 -3.31
CA LYS A 356 2.68 -31.48 -2.02
C LYS A 356 3.49 -30.21 -1.80
N ASN A 357 3.70 -29.87 -0.53
CA ASN A 357 4.56 -28.79 -0.04
C ASN A 357 4.08 -27.35 -0.36
N ILE A 358 2.80 -27.14 -0.68
CA ILE A 358 2.22 -25.80 -0.69
C ILE A 358 2.26 -25.24 0.76
N PRO A 359 3.02 -24.15 1.03
CA PRO A 359 3.12 -23.56 2.37
C PRO A 359 1.76 -23.08 2.87
N MET A 360 1.51 -23.16 4.18
CA MET A 360 0.21 -22.78 4.76
C MET A 360 -0.20 -21.34 4.41
N GLU A 361 0.74 -20.39 4.45
CA GLU A 361 0.47 -19.00 4.08
C GLU A 361 0.11 -18.83 2.60
N ALA A 362 0.67 -19.66 1.71
CA ALA A 362 0.32 -19.65 0.30
C ALA A 362 -1.10 -20.15 0.05
N ARG A 363 -1.59 -21.10 0.88
CA ARG A 363 -2.95 -21.66 0.76
C ARG A 363 -4.03 -20.59 0.91
N LYS A 364 -3.81 -19.59 1.77
CA LYS A 364 -4.74 -18.48 1.96
C LYS A 364 -4.92 -17.61 0.70
N LYS A 365 -3.97 -17.66 -0.23
CA LYS A 365 -3.93 -16.86 -1.46
C LYS A 365 -4.34 -17.66 -2.70
N ILE A 366 -4.73 -18.91 -2.54
CA ILE A 366 -5.19 -19.79 -3.61
C ILE A 366 -6.64 -20.16 -3.36
N LYS A 367 -7.44 -20.15 -4.42
CA LYS A 367 -8.78 -20.74 -4.43
C LYS A 367 -8.89 -21.75 -5.56
N VAL A 368 -9.92 -22.59 -5.53
CA VAL A 368 -10.25 -23.48 -6.64
C VAL A 368 -11.67 -23.22 -7.07
N THR A 369 -11.86 -22.67 -8.26
CA THR A 369 -13.20 -22.62 -8.85
C THR A 369 -13.39 -23.83 -9.74
N LYS A 370 -14.52 -24.54 -9.56
CA LYS A 370 -14.89 -25.64 -10.42
C LYS A 370 -15.19 -25.09 -11.82
N ASN A 371 -14.43 -25.50 -12.82
CA ASN A 371 -14.74 -25.17 -14.20
C ASN A 371 -15.95 -26.01 -14.63
N GLU A 372 -17.05 -25.34 -15.02
CA GLU A 372 -18.23 -25.98 -15.60
C GLU A 372 -17.96 -26.58 -16.98
#